data_AF-A0ABD5DDW8-F1
#
_entry.id   AF-A0ABD5DDW8-F1
#
_cell.length_a   1.000
_cell.length_b   1.000
_cell.length_c   1.000
_cell.angle_alpha   90.00
_cell.angle_beta   90.00
_cell.angle_gamma   90.00
#
_symmetry.space_group_name_H-M   'P 1'
#
loop_
_entity.id
_entity.type
_entity.pdbx_description
1 polymer ?
#
loop_
_entity_poly.entity_id
_entity_poly.type
_entity_poly.pdbx_seq_one_letter_code
_entity_poly.pdbx_strand_id
1 'polypeptide(L)'
;VLQGREDVTGKVIDMLCDGKALSMNNIKELPWPAEFLRALKAIPCPYHRYFWLTPAMLAEEIAAAKTKGTRAEQVMKVEQQLFALYADPQLEEKQEQLSFRGGAYY
;
A
#
# COMPACT_ATOMS: atom_id res chain seq x y z
N VAL A 1 11.91 15.69 -5.48
CA VAL A 1 10.53 16.09 -5.14
C VAL A 1 10.50 17.60 -5.06
N LEU A 2 9.63 18.25 -5.81
CA LEU A 2 9.55 19.71 -5.81
C LEU A 2 8.34 20.17 -4.99
N GLN A 3 8.55 21.12 -4.08
CA GLN A 3 7.48 21.90 -3.47
C GLN A 3 7.56 23.31 -4.05
N GLY A 4 6.64 23.63 -4.96
CA GLY A 4 6.79 24.81 -5.83
C GLY A 4 7.96 24.64 -6.80
N ARG A 5 9.12 25.24 -6.49
CA ARG A 5 10.38 25.11 -7.26
C ARG A 5 11.57 24.66 -6.40
N GLU A 6 11.38 24.44 -5.11
CA GLU A 6 12.43 23.98 -4.20
C GLU A 6 12.52 22.45 -4.21
N ASP A 7 13.73 21.91 -4.30
CA ASP A 7 13.97 20.48 -4.10
C ASP A 7 13.90 20.13 -2.61
N VAL A 8 12.88 19.37 -2.26
CA VAL A 8 12.61 18.89 -0.90
C VAL A 8 12.85 17.39 -0.74
N THR A 9 13.55 16.74 -1.67
CA THR A 9 13.79 15.27 -1.64
C THR A 9 14.42 14.82 -0.32
N GLY A 10 15.44 15.54 0.17
CA GLY A 10 16.08 15.23 1.45
C GLY A 10 15.11 15.31 2.63
N LYS A 11 14.32 16.39 2.71
CA LYS A 11 13.29 16.58 3.75
C LYS A 11 12.27 15.43 3.75
N VAL A 12 11.84 14.99 2.56
CA VAL A 12 10.90 13.87 2.44
C VAL A 12 11.54 12.55 2.87
N ILE A 13 12.82 12.32 2.54
CA ILE A 13 13.57 11.14 3.01
C ILE A 13 13.66 11.11 4.53
N ASP A 14 13.94 12.25 5.17
CA ASP A 14 14.00 12.35 6.63
C ASP A 14 12.62 12.05 7.25
N MET A 15 11.54 12.60 6.69
CA MET A 15 10.17 12.29 7.13
C MET A 15 9.86 10.79 7.04
N LEU A 16 10.33 10.11 5.98
CA LEU A 16 10.14 8.66 5.83
C LEU A 16 10.97 7.85 6.84
N CYS A 17 12.13 8.37 7.25
CA CYS A 17 12.94 7.77 8.31
C CYS A 17 12.26 7.91 9.69
N ASP A 18 11.53 9.01 9.91
CA ASP A 18 10.81 9.30 11.15
C ASP A 18 9.45 8.57 11.27
N GLY A 19 9.24 7.54 10.45
CA GLY A 19 8.08 6.66 10.52
C GLY A 19 6.87 7.13 9.73
N LYS A 20 6.99 8.19 8.90
CA LYS A 20 5.95 8.42 7.88
C LYS A 20 6.09 7.37 6.79
N ALA A 21 4.96 6.88 6.29
CA ALA A 21 4.98 5.89 5.23
C ALA A 21 4.25 6.34 3.97
N LEU A 22 4.83 5.90 2.86
CA LEU A 22 4.16 5.78 1.58
C LEU A 22 3.83 4.30 1.41
N SER A 23 2.55 3.97 1.50
CA SER A 23 2.04 2.64 1.18
C SER A 23 0.67 2.73 0.51
N MET A 24 0.23 1.60 -0.04
CA MET A 24 -1.07 1.41 -0.66
C MET A 24 -1.82 0.29 0.08
N ASN A 25 -3.14 0.21 -0.06
CA ASN A 25 -3.98 -0.78 0.65
C ASN A 25 -3.64 -2.25 0.32
N ASN A 26 -2.92 -2.50 -0.77
CA ASN A 26 -2.48 -3.82 -1.20
C ASN A 26 -1.08 -4.22 -0.73
N ILE A 27 -0.30 -3.32 -0.13
CA ILE A 27 1.06 -3.61 0.36
C ILE A 27 1.13 -3.25 1.84
N LYS A 28 1.53 -4.22 2.67
CA LYS A 28 1.75 -3.97 4.10
C LYS A 28 2.79 -2.86 4.25
N GLU A 29 2.45 -1.88 5.06
CA GLU A 29 3.37 -0.84 5.47
C GLU A 29 4.49 -1.46 6.32
N LEU A 30 5.68 -1.55 5.74
CA LEU A 30 6.91 -1.85 6.46
C LEU A 30 7.80 -0.61 6.44
N PRO A 31 8.33 -0.18 7.61
CA PRO A 31 9.26 0.93 7.67
C PRO A 31 10.53 0.57 6.91
N TRP A 32 11.05 1.54 6.16
CA TRP A 32 12.36 1.40 5.54
C TRP A 32 13.44 1.62 6.60
N PRO A 33 14.56 0.88 6.57
CA PRO A 33 15.70 1.21 7.41
C PRO A 33 16.19 2.65 7.10
N ALA A 34 16.30 3.50 8.12
CA ALA A 34 16.66 4.91 7.91
C ALA A 34 18.02 5.08 7.21
N GLU A 35 19.00 4.26 7.58
CA GLU A 35 20.33 4.24 6.94
C GLU A 35 20.24 3.87 5.46
N PHE A 36 19.34 2.95 5.10
CA PHE A 36 19.10 2.56 3.71
C PHE A 36 18.55 3.73 2.90
N LEU A 37 17.55 4.45 3.40
CA LEU A 37 16.97 5.61 2.70
C LEU A 37 17.99 6.75 2.54
N ARG A 38 18.77 7.04 3.58
CA ARG A 38 19.83 8.05 3.55
C ARG A 38 20.93 7.70 2.54
N ALA A 39 21.32 6.42 2.45
CA ALA A 39 22.29 5.94 1.48
C ALA A 39 21.75 5.98 0.04
N LEU A 40 20.49 5.58 -0.15
CA LEU A 40 19.82 5.51 -1.45
C LEU A 40 19.61 6.89 -2.07
N LYS A 41 19.38 7.94 -1.25
CA LYS A 41 19.09 9.32 -1.70
C LYS A 41 17.92 9.41 -2.68
N ALA A 42 17.01 8.45 -2.63
CA ALA A 42 15.80 8.40 -3.44
C ALA A 42 14.63 7.86 -2.62
N ILE A 43 13.41 8.16 -3.07
CA ILE A 43 12.19 7.69 -2.45
C ILE A 43 11.76 6.39 -3.16
N PRO A 44 11.84 5.24 -2.49
CA PRO A 44 11.49 3.98 -3.11
C PRO A 44 9.96 3.84 -3.24
N CYS A 45 9.50 3.42 -4.42
CA CYS A 45 8.14 2.92 -4.61
C CYS A 45 7.86 1.73 -3.67
N PRO A 46 6.65 1.59 -3.10
CA PRO A 46 6.31 0.50 -2.18
C PRO A 46 6.64 -0.92 -2.66
N TYR A 47 6.58 -1.16 -3.97
CA TYR A 47 6.90 -2.47 -4.56
C TYR A 47 8.38 -2.85 -4.46
N HIS A 48 9.29 -1.89 -4.26
CA HIS A 48 10.70 -2.23 -4.06
C HIS A 48 10.95 -3.04 -2.77
N ARG A 49 10.00 -3.07 -1.84
CA ARG A 49 10.08 -3.93 -0.64
C ARG A 49 10.21 -5.40 -1.01
N TYR A 50 9.63 -5.83 -2.13
CA TYR A 50 9.77 -7.21 -2.62
C TYR A 50 11.20 -7.57 -3.04
N PHE A 51 12.04 -6.58 -3.37
CA PHE A 51 13.41 -6.79 -3.81
C PHE A 51 14.43 -6.59 -2.68
N TRP A 52 14.21 -5.60 -1.81
CA TRP A 52 15.17 -5.23 -0.77
C TRP A 52 14.78 -5.72 0.62
N LEU A 53 13.50 -6.00 0.87
CA LEU A 53 12.97 -6.51 2.14
C LEU A 53 12.24 -7.86 1.92
N THR A 54 12.68 -8.65 0.94
CA THR A 54 12.01 -9.90 0.51
C THR A 54 11.68 -10.85 1.66
N PRO A 55 12.59 -11.14 2.62
CA PRO A 55 12.27 -12.05 3.72
C PRO A 55 11.12 -11.56 4.59
N ALA A 56 11.04 -10.25 4.84
CA ALA A 56 9.97 -9.64 5.62
C ALA A 56 8.63 -9.66 4.87
N MET A 57 8.65 -9.37 3.56
CA MET A 57 7.46 -9.46 2.71
C MET A 57 6.91 -10.88 2.68
N LEU A 58 7.77 -11.88 2.45
CA LEU A 58 7.37 -13.28 2.40
C LEU A 58 6.80 -13.76 3.74
N ALA A 59 7.40 -13.36 4.86
CA ALA A 59 6.90 -13.70 6.19
C ALA A 59 5.49 -13.15 6.43
N GLU A 60 5.21 -11.91 5.99
CA GLU A 60 3.86 -11.33 6.10
C GLU A 60 2.85 -12.08 5.23
N GLU A 61 3.21 -12.42 3.99
CA GLU A 61 2.32 -13.13 3.06
C GLU A 61 1.97 -14.52 3.56
N ILE A 62 2.95 -15.26 4.12
CA ILE A 62 2.72 -16.56 4.76
C ILE A 62 1.81 -16.41 5.99
N ALA A 63 2.03 -15.39 6.83
CA ALA A 63 1.20 -15.14 8.00
C ALA A 63 -0.24 -14.76 7.61
N ALA A 64 -0.40 -13.94 6.57
CA ALA A 64 -1.69 -13.55 6.02
C ALA A 64 -2.46 -14.77 5.49
N ALA A 65 -1.81 -15.62 4.69
CA ALA A 65 -2.40 -16.84 4.15
C ALA A 65 -2.92 -17.78 5.24
N LYS A 66 -2.22 -17.85 6.39
CA LYS A 66 -2.63 -18.69 7.54
C LYS A 66 -3.76 -18.09 8.40
N THR A 67 -4.08 -16.80 8.23
CA THR A 67 -4.99 -16.07 9.14
C THR A 67 -6.17 -15.45 8.40
N LYS A 68 -5.96 -14.31 7.74
CA LYS A 68 -6.97 -13.53 7.01
C LYS A 68 -7.19 -14.00 5.56
N GLY A 69 -6.36 -14.93 5.09
CA GLY A 69 -6.27 -15.34 3.69
C GLY A 69 -5.31 -14.47 2.90
N THR A 70 -4.95 -14.95 1.71
CA THR A 70 -4.19 -14.23 0.70
C THR A 70 -4.89 -12.95 0.28
N ARG A 71 -4.16 -12.05 -0.39
CA ARG A 71 -4.77 -10.82 -0.91
C ARG A 71 -5.88 -11.10 -1.91
N ALA A 72 -5.74 -12.14 -2.74
CA ALA A 72 -6.77 -12.55 -3.70
C ALA A 72 -8.07 -12.97 -2.98
N GLU A 73 -7.98 -13.84 -1.96
CA GLU A 73 -9.15 -14.29 -1.20
C GLU A 73 -9.85 -13.13 -0.48
N GLN A 74 -9.09 -12.16 0.02
CA GLN A 74 -9.67 -10.94 0.61
C GLN A 74 -10.41 -10.10 -0.45
N VAL A 75 -9.82 -9.90 -1.64
CA VAL A 75 -10.44 -9.14 -2.73
C VAL A 75 -11.69 -9.85 -3.25
N MET A 76 -11.69 -11.18 -3.37
CA MET A 76 -12.87 -11.95 -3.78
C MET A 76 -14.06 -11.72 -2.84
N LYS A 77 -13.83 -11.67 -1.52
CA LYS A 77 -14.89 -11.36 -0.55
C LYS A 77 -15.43 -9.94 -0.71
N VAL A 78 -14.54 -8.96 -0.92
CA VAL A 78 -14.92 -7.56 -1.17
C VAL A 78 -15.74 -7.45 -2.46
N GLU A 79 -15.31 -8.10 -3.54
CA GLU A 79 -16.02 -8.07 -4.82
C GLU A 79 -17.39 -8.74 -4.74
N GLN A 80 -17.52 -9.86 -4.02
CA GLN A 80 -18.83 -10.49 -3.78
C GLN A 80 -19.82 -9.54 -3.09
N GLN A 81 -19.37 -8.80 -2.08
CA GLN A 81 -20.19 -7.80 -1.39
C GLN A 81 -20.57 -6.64 -2.31
N LEU A 82 -19.59 -6.14 -3.09
CA LEU A 82 -19.82 -5.06 -4.04
C LEU A 82 -20.83 -5.47 -5.13
N PHE A 83 -20.74 -6.68 -5.67
CA PHE A 83 -21.68 -7.15 -6.68
C PHE A 83 -23.10 -7.28 -6.14
N ALA A 84 -23.26 -7.71 -4.88
CA ALA A 84 -24.57 -7.75 -4.24
C ALA A 84 -25.16 -6.34 -4.06
N LEU A 85 -24.35 -5.35 -3.68
CA LEU A 85 -24.78 -3.96 -3.55
C LEU A 85 -25.15 -3.35 -4.90
N TYR A 86 -24.30 -3.53 -5.91
CA TYR A 86 -24.53 -3.01 -7.26
C TYR A 86 -25.61 -3.76 -8.05
N ALA A 87 -26.22 -4.81 -7.50
CA ALA A 87 -27.41 -5.40 -8.07
C ALA A 87 -28.65 -4.48 -7.92
N ASP A 88 -28.62 -3.51 -7.01
CA ASP A 88 -29.67 -2.51 -6.85
C ASP A 88 -29.50 -1.36 -7.86
N PRO A 89 -30.43 -1.20 -8.82
CA PRO A 89 -30.36 -0.11 -9.80
C PRO A 89 -30.64 1.27 -9.20
N GLN A 90 -31.12 1.37 -7.96
CA GLN A 90 -31.34 2.64 -7.25
C GLN A 90 -30.12 3.09 -6.44
N LEU A 91 -29.02 2.34 -6.47
CA LEU A 91 -27.82 2.70 -5.73
C LEU A 91 -27.10 3.89 -6.38
N GLU A 92 -27.11 5.04 -5.70
CA GLU A 92 -26.51 6.29 -6.19
C GLU A 92 -25.20 6.66 -5.46
N GLU A 93 -24.86 5.96 -4.38
CA GLU A 93 -23.71 6.28 -3.54
C GLU A 93 -22.49 5.42 -3.83
N LYS A 94 -21.30 6.03 -3.78
CA LYS A 94 -20.03 5.32 -3.94
C LYS A 94 -19.76 4.46 -2.71
N GLN A 95 -19.75 3.14 -2.92
CA GLN A 95 -19.55 2.17 -1.84
C GLN A 95 -18.13 2.26 -1.24
N GLU A 96 -18.04 2.31 0.09
CA GLU A 96 -16.77 2.36 0.84
C GLU A 96 -15.89 1.15 0.50
N GLN A 97 -16.51 0.00 0.24
CA GLN A 97 -15.85 -1.26 -0.08
C GLN A 97 -14.94 -1.15 -1.32
N LEU A 98 -15.22 -0.22 -2.24
CA LEU A 98 -14.33 0.06 -3.36
C LEU A 98 -12.94 0.52 -2.91
N SER A 99 -12.85 1.25 -1.79
CA SER A 99 -11.58 1.72 -1.24
C SER A 99 -10.71 0.58 -0.70
N PHE A 100 -11.32 -0.55 -0.34
CA PHE A 100 -10.57 -1.73 0.10
C PHE A 100 -9.86 -2.44 -1.06
N ARG A 101 -10.13 -2.07 -2.32
CA ARG A 101 -9.36 -2.53 -3.48
C ARG A 101 -8.00 -1.81 -3.53
N GLY A 102 -6.99 -2.50 -4.05
CA GLY A 102 -5.63 -1.95 -4.15
C GLY A 102 -5.42 -0.96 -5.30
N GLY A 103 -6.32 -0.95 -6.28
CA GLY A 103 -6.21 -0.13 -7.49
C GLY A 103 -6.96 1.20 -7.41
N ALA A 104 -7.01 1.82 -6.23
CA ALA A 104 -7.59 3.16 -6.14
C ALA A 104 -6.82 4.10 -7.08
N TYR A 105 -7.56 4.90 -7.86
CA TYR A 105 -7.02 5.83 -8.86
C TYR A 105 -6.33 5.20 -10.09
N TYR A 106 -6.56 3.91 -10.36
CA TYR A 106 -6.26 3.27 -11.65
C TYR A 106 -7.34 3.60 -12.68
#